data_AF-A0A2K6S1S7-F1
#
_entry.id   AF-A0A2K6S1S7-F1
#
_cell.length_a   1.000
_cell.length_b   1.000
_cell.length_c   1.000
_cell.angle_alpha   90.00
_cell.angle_beta   90.00
_cell.angle_gamma   90.00
#
_symmetry.space_group_name_H-M   'P 1'
#
loop_
_entity.id
_entity.type
_entity.pdbx_description
1 polymer ?
#
loop_
_entity_poly.entity_id
_entity_poly.type
_entity_poly.pdbx_seq_one_letter_code
_entity_poly.pdbx_strand_id
1 'polypeptide(L)'
;DTKVTQRPRHVVTAKEQKAKMDCVPIKGHGYVYWYHKKLEEELKFLFYLQNGEIIQKAEEINERFSAQCPENSPCALEIQSTESGDAGLYFCASSKATVSNVSPS
;
A
#
# COMPACT_ATOMS: atom_id res chain seq x y z
N ASP A 1 -8.61 17.58 -5.37
CA ASP A 1 -7.61 16.63 -5.88
C ASP A 1 -8.34 15.49 -6.56
N THR A 2 -7.98 15.16 -7.81
CA THR A 2 -8.63 14.10 -8.60
C THR A 2 -7.73 12.88 -8.78
N LYS A 3 -6.56 12.88 -8.12
CA LYS A 3 -5.53 11.86 -8.25
C LYS A 3 -5.06 11.43 -6.86
N VAL A 4 -4.56 10.21 -6.78
CA VAL A 4 -3.82 9.74 -5.60
C VAL A 4 -2.45 10.40 -5.61
N THR A 5 -1.98 10.87 -4.44
CA THR A 5 -0.63 11.44 -4.29
C THR A 5 0.21 10.55 -3.37
N GLN A 6 1.33 10.02 -3.88
CA GLN A 6 2.26 9.21 -3.10
C GLN A 6 3.58 9.94 -2.87
N ARG A 7 4.12 9.89 -1.65
CA ARG A 7 5.37 10.58 -1.26
C ARG A 7 6.16 9.77 -0.22
N PRO A 8 7.50 9.85 -0.21
CA PRO A 8 8.34 10.43 -1.26
C PRO A 8 8.22 9.61 -2.55
N ARG A 9 8.64 10.17 -3.69
CA ARG A 9 8.62 9.44 -4.98
C ARG A 9 9.62 8.29 -5.03
N HIS A 10 10.72 8.43 -4.29
CA HIS A 10 11.82 7.48 -4.22
C HIS A 10 12.23 7.35 -2.76
N VAL A 11 12.44 6.12 -2.30
CA VAL A 11 13.01 5.82 -0.98
C VAL A 11 14.29 5.04 -1.24
N VAL A 12 15.42 5.56 -0.78
CA VAL A 12 16.71 4.88 -0.84
C VAL A 12 17.16 4.65 0.59
N THR A 13 17.34 3.39 0.96
CA THR A 13 17.70 3.01 2.32
C THR A 13 18.62 1.78 2.31
N ALA A 14 19.44 1.64 3.36
CA ALA A 14 20.25 0.44 3.55
C ALA A 14 19.37 -0.74 4.00
N LYS A 15 19.95 -1.94 4.09
CA LYS A 15 19.27 -3.08 4.72
C LYS A 15 19.06 -2.82 6.22
N GLU A 16 18.08 -3.50 6.80
CA GLU A 16 17.74 -3.44 8.22
C GLU A 16 17.32 -2.05 8.70
N GLN A 17 16.95 -1.18 7.76
CA GLN A 17 16.46 0.17 8.04
C GLN A 17 14.97 0.25 7.79
N LYS A 18 14.36 1.31 8.34
CA LYS A 18 12.98 1.61 8.06
C LYS A 18 12.82 2.25 6.68
N ALA A 19 11.77 1.87 5.97
CA ALA A 19 11.29 2.56 4.78
C ALA A 19 9.82 2.91 4.96
N LYS A 20 9.44 4.14 4.62
CA LYS A 20 8.06 4.62 4.74
C LYS A 20 7.63 5.35 3.48
N MET A 21 6.42 5.06 3.03
CA MET A 21 5.75 5.71 1.90
C MET A 21 4.37 6.16 2.33
N ASP A 22 4.06 7.43 2.13
CA ASP A 22 2.78 8.04 2.38
C ASP A 22 1.93 8.09 1.10
N CYS A 23 0.62 7.98 1.27
CA CYS A 23 -0.38 8.04 0.23
C CYS A 23 -1.56 8.91 0.68
N VAL A 24 -1.87 9.94 -0.10
CA VAL A 24 -3.07 10.74 0.07
C VAL A 24 -4.11 10.24 -0.94
N PRO A 25 -5.19 9.60 -0.49
CA PRO A 25 -6.26 9.13 -1.37
C PRO A 25 -7.06 10.31 -1.92
N ILE A 26 -7.76 10.07 -3.02
CA ILE A 26 -8.73 11.03 -3.57
C ILE A 26 -9.82 11.30 -2.53
N LYS A 27 -10.23 12.57 -2.38
CA LYS A 27 -11.26 12.98 -1.41
C LYS A 27 -12.54 12.16 -1.60
N GLY A 28 -13.02 11.56 -0.51
CA GLY A 28 -14.22 10.71 -0.49
C GLY A 28 -14.00 9.26 -0.91
N HIS A 29 -12.75 8.86 -1.18
CA HIS A 29 -12.40 7.44 -1.34
C HIS A 29 -12.20 6.84 0.05
N GLY A 30 -13.05 5.89 0.43
CA GLY A 30 -12.96 5.16 1.70
C GLY A 30 -12.08 3.92 1.63
N TYR A 31 -11.66 3.51 0.43
CA TYR A 31 -10.91 2.30 0.18
C TYR A 31 -9.51 2.63 -0.34
N VAL A 32 -8.48 2.01 0.24
CA VAL A 32 -7.08 2.24 -0.10
C VAL A 32 -6.36 0.91 -0.26
N TYR A 33 -5.51 0.82 -1.28
CA TYR A 33 -4.79 -0.39 -1.65
C TYR A 33 -3.32 -0.11 -1.80
N TRP A 34 -2.49 -1.05 -1.34
CA TRP A 34 -1.06 -1.06 -1.56
C TRP A 34 -0.65 -2.26 -2.40
N TYR A 35 0.23 -2.01 -3.36
CA TYR A 35 0.80 -3.02 -4.24
C TYR A 35 2.32 -2.88 -4.32
N HIS A 36 2.99 -3.99 -4.57
CA HIS A 36 4.42 -4.07 -4.88
C HIS A 36 4.62 -4.65 -6.27
N LYS A 37 5.60 -4.14 -6.99
CA LYS A 37 6.02 -4.70 -8.28
C LYS A 37 7.54 -4.71 -8.34
N LYS A 38 8.12 -5.90 -8.37
CA LYS A 38 9.55 -6.06 -8.69
C LYS A 38 9.78 -5.85 -10.18
N LEU A 39 11.04 -5.64 -10.56
CA LEU A 39 11.40 -5.58 -11.97
C LEU A 39 10.97 -6.90 -12.65
N GLU A 40 10.32 -6.80 -13.81
CA GLU A 40 9.83 -7.94 -14.60
C GLU A 40 8.79 -8.86 -13.93
N GLU A 41 8.47 -8.69 -12.65
CA GLU A 41 7.38 -9.39 -11.99
C GLU A 41 6.03 -8.68 -12.17
N GLU A 42 4.95 -9.44 -11.96
CA GLU A 42 3.59 -8.93 -11.90
C GLU A 42 3.35 -8.02 -10.70
N LEU A 43 2.26 -7.27 -10.75
CA LEU A 43 1.82 -6.42 -9.65
C LEU A 43 1.23 -7.30 -8.53
N LYS A 44 1.85 -7.29 -7.36
CA LYS A 44 1.43 -8.07 -6.19
C LYS A 44 0.68 -7.19 -5.20
N PHE A 45 -0.44 -7.71 -4.70
CA PHE A 45 -1.21 -7.09 -3.63
C PHE A 45 -0.45 -7.15 -2.30
N LEU A 46 -0.58 -6.12 -1.45
CA LEU A 46 -0.03 -6.09 -0.10
C LEU A 46 -1.12 -5.88 0.95
N PHE A 47 -1.83 -4.76 0.88
CA PHE A 47 -2.83 -4.37 1.87
C PHE A 47 -4.05 -3.74 1.22
N TYR A 48 -5.21 -3.98 1.83
CA TYR A 48 -6.47 -3.31 1.56
C TYR A 48 -6.99 -2.74 2.87
N LEU A 49 -7.22 -1.43 2.87
CA LEU A 49 -7.77 -0.69 3.99
C LEU A 49 -9.12 -0.08 3.62
N GLN A 50 -10.07 -0.15 4.56
CA GLN A 50 -11.37 0.51 4.46
C GLN A 50 -11.54 1.42 5.67
N ASN A 51 -11.75 2.72 5.42
CA ASN A 51 -11.95 3.73 6.45
C ASN A 51 -10.88 3.69 7.57
N GLY A 52 -9.65 3.33 7.21
CA GLY A 52 -8.50 3.26 8.12
C GLY A 52 -8.22 1.89 8.73
N GLU A 53 -9.13 0.93 8.60
CA GLU A 53 -8.96 -0.43 9.11
C GLU A 53 -8.39 -1.34 8.02
N ILE A 54 -7.44 -2.22 8.38
CA ILE A 54 -6.95 -3.25 7.46
C ILE A 54 -8.02 -4.32 7.33
N ILE A 55 -8.56 -4.49 6.12
CA ILE A 55 -9.56 -5.52 5.81
C ILE A 55 -8.87 -6.77 5.26
N GLN A 56 -7.80 -6.60 4.49
CA GLN A 56 -7.05 -7.73 3.92
C GLN A 56 -5.56 -7.41 3.84
N LYS A 57 -4.75 -8.43 4.08
CA LYS A 57 -3.28 -8.45 3.97
C LYS A 57 -2.90 -9.64 3.08
N ALA A 58 -1.89 -9.50 2.22
CA ALA A 58 -1.40 -10.62 1.42
C ALA A 58 -0.72 -11.68 2.30
N GLU A 59 -0.86 -12.95 1.95
CA GLU A 59 -0.35 -14.07 2.75
C GLU A 59 1.19 -14.08 2.81
N GLU A 60 1.83 -13.62 1.74
CA GLU A 60 3.29 -13.67 1.59
C GLU A 60 4.02 -12.51 2.30
N ILE A 61 3.29 -11.55 2.89
CA ILE A 61 3.92 -10.45 3.62
C ILE A 61 3.94 -10.69 5.12
N ASN A 62 5.13 -10.57 5.71
CA ASN A 62 5.38 -10.84 7.12
C ASN A 62 5.10 -9.61 8.01
N GLU A 63 5.47 -9.70 9.29
CA GLU A 63 5.29 -8.62 10.28
C GLU A 63 6.23 -7.42 10.07
N ARG A 64 7.22 -7.50 9.17
CA ARG A 64 8.06 -6.34 8.81
C ARG A 64 7.24 -5.27 8.10
N PHE A 65 6.14 -5.64 7.44
CA PHE A 65 5.28 -4.74 6.71
C PHE A 65 4.07 -4.32 7.54
N SER A 66 3.79 -3.02 7.56
CA SER A 66 2.57 -2.47 8.15
C SER A 66 1.96 -1.39 7.24
N ALA A 67 0.65 -1.24 7.30
CA ALA A 67 -0.07 -0.17 6.65
C ALA A 67 -1.04 0.50 7.61
N GLN A 68 -1.23 1.81 7.46
CA GLN A 68 -2.15 2.60 8.28
C GLN A 68 -2.85 3.62 7.39
N CYS A 69 -4.11 3.94 7.67
CA CYS A 69 -4.75 5.11 7.06
C CYS A 69 -5.60 5.89 8.06
N PRO A 70 -4.97 6.69 8.94
CA PRO A 70 -5.68 7.42 9.98
C PRO A 70 -6.60 8.50 9.37
N GLU A 71 -7.67 8.82 10.09
CA GLU A 71 -8.51 9.96 9.74
C GLU A 71 -7.68 11.26 9.76
N ASN A 72 -7.86 12.11 8.75
CA ASN A 72 -7.16 13.40 8.61
C ASN A 72 -5.62 13.33 8.47
N SER A 73 -5.05 12.16 8.16
CA SER A 73 -3.63 12.01 7.83
C SER A 73 -3.45 11.22 6.53
N PRO A 74 -2.31 11.33 5.83
CA PRO A 74 -1.99 10.41 4.75
C PRO A 74 -2.00 8.97 5.25
N CYS A 75 -2.46 8.05 4.40
CA CYS A 75 -2.19 6.64 4.61
C CYS A 75 -0.68 6.39 4.48
N ALA A 76 -0.16 5.35 5.11
CA ALA A 76 1.23 4.96 5.03
C ALA A 76 1.40 3.46 4.81
N LEU A 77 2.46 3.09 4.11
CA LEU A 77 3.06 1.77 4.08
C LEU A 77 4.46 1.88 4.70
N GLU A 78 4.75 1.06 5.69
CA GLU A 78 6.04 1.02 6.37
C GLU A 78 6.64 -0.39 6.33
N ILE A 79 7.94 -0.45 6.07
CA ILE A 79 8.78 -1.63 6.18
C ILE A 79 9.71 -1.38 7.36
N GLN A 80 9.55 -2.12 8.45
CA GLN A 80 10.28 -1.91 9.71
C GLN A 80 11.78 -2.22 9.59
N SER A 81 12.11 -3.24 8.80
CA SER A 81 13.48 -3.69 8.56
C SER A 81 13.59 -4.17 7.12
N THR A 82 14.27 -3.42 6.26
CA THR A 82 14.36 -3.68 4.81
C THR A 82 15.32 -4.82 4.46
N GLU A 83 14.96 -5.59 3.43
CA GLU A 83 15.79 -6.64 2.82
C GLU A 83 15.97 -6.39 1.32
N SER A 84 16.97 -7.01 0.68
CA SER A 84 17.20 -6.82 -0.76
C SER A 84 15.98 -7.21 -1.61
N GLY A 85 15.18 -8.15 -1.13
CA GLY A 85 13.97 -8.62 -1.79
C GLY A 85 12.81 -7.61 -1.78
N ASP A 86 12.88 -6.57 -0.95
CA ASP A 86 11.83 -5.55 -0.87
C ASP A 86 11.99 -4.48 -1.96
N ALA A 87 13.15 -4.40 -2.62
CA ALA A 87 13.39 -3.42 -3.67
C ALA A 87 12.39 -3.58 -4.84
N GLY A 88 11.82 -2.47 -5.28
CA GLY A 88 10.84 -2.46 -6.37
C GLY A 88 10.00 -1.18 -6.37
N LEU A 89 8.96 -1.20 -7.21
CA LEU A 89 7.95 -0.14 -7.25
C LEU A 89 6.84 -0.45 -6.27
N TYR A 90 6.43 0.56 -5.52
CA TYR A 90 5.28 0.50 -4.63
C TYR A 90 4.19 1.44 -5.15
N PHE A 91 2.97 0.94 -5.23
CA PHE A 91 1.83 1.68 -5.75
C PHE A 91 0.73 1.77 -4.70
N CYS A 92 0.23 2.98 -4.50
CA CYS A 92 -1.01 3.24 -3.78
C CYS A 92 -2.15 3.53 -4.77
N ALA A 93 -3.31 2.96 -4.52
CA ALA A 93 -4.55 3.26 -5.21
C ALA A 93 -5.68 3.50 -4.21
N SER A 94 -6.75 4.20 -4.64
CA SER A 94 -7.93 4.37 -3.81
C SER A 94 -9.22 4.36 -4.63
N SER A 95 -10.35 3.99 -4.02
CA SER A 95 -11.67 3.98 -4.66
C SER A 95 -12.80 4.43 -3.73
N LYS A 96 -13.96 4.78 -4.30
CA LYS A 96 -15.21 5.07 -3.57
C LYS A 96 -16.02 3.82 -3.22
N ALA A 97 -15.79 2.72 -3.95
CA ALA A 97 -16.50 1.46 -3.82
C ALA A 97 -15.55 0.33 -4.20
N THR A 98 -15.74 -0.83 -3.57
CA THR A 98 -15.16 -2.09 -4.02
C THR A 98 -16.16 -2.78 -4.95
N VAL A 99 -15.68 -3.36 -6.05
CA VAL A 99 -16.52 -4.30 -6.81
C VAL A 99 -16.62 -5.57 -5.98
N SER A 100 -17.83 -6.01 -5.62
CA SER A 100 -18.02 -7.31 -5.00
C SER A 100 -17.52 -8.39 -5.96
N ASN A 101 -16.62 -9.26 -5.52
CA ASN A 101 -16.28 -10.48 -6.28
C ASN A 101 -17.57 -11.30 -6.42
N VAL A 102 -18.25 -11.16 -7.56
CA VAL A 102 -19.27 -12.12 -7.96
C VAL A 102 -18.50 -13.37 -8.36
N SER A 103 -18.52 -14.39 -7.50
CA SER A 103 -18.08 -15.73 -7.88
C SER A 103 -18.75 -16.09 -9.21
N PRO A 104 -18.03 -16.53 -10.24
CA PRO A 104 -18.67 -17.03 -11.43
C PRO A 104 -19.47 -18.27 -11.01
N SER A 105 -20.78 -18.15 -11.10
CA SER A 105 -21.75 -19.24 -10.93
C SER A 105 -21.48 -20.39 -11.89
#